data_AF-A0A2X3DYQ3-F1
#
_entry.id   AF-A0A2X3DYQ3-F1
#
_cell.length_a   1.000
_cell.length_b   1.000
_cell.length_c   1.000
_cell.angle_alpha   90.00
_cell.angle_beta   90.00
_cell.angle_gamma   90.00
#
_symmetry.space_group_name_H-M   'P 1'
#
loop_
_entity.id
_entity.type
_entity.pdbx_description
1 polymer ?
#
loop_
_entity_poly.entity_id
_entity_poly.type
_entity_poly.pdbx_seq_one_letter_code
_entity_poly.pdbx_strand_id
1 'polypeptide(L)'
;MSILHIKYLEELFFQYICYLNVDLANSLINKEKYSRNINFLVPFRDIFLGLYNPKYIAEQDLEKLKTAINVYSKNVSTLLAIRQENMRNKQELIKHILQNEDLRKICAEYYHSNKKFSDAFETSLINKDDFKDLISNAQQCESNIKHSFVQPLLEFNNALSHLAIFIYNGDKDDKLQNIEKAQNHIYRATLDNYKMILRFTIPNLQDNKENILKSFYSMREQEFLLLGESFIDKRIDYLCPIEKNIRKLPIITAYKELVKIIF
;
A
#
# COMPACT_ATOMS: atom_id res chain seq x y z
N MET A 1 15.15 -9.71 16.02
CA MET A 1 14.66 -8.36 15.64
C MET A 1 15.53 -7.34 16.37
N SER A 2 16.17 -6.41 15.65
CA SER A 2 17.14 -5.49 16.28
C SER A 2 16.44 -4.26 16.88
N ILE A 3 16.98 -3.74 17.99
CA ILE A 3 16.58 -2.46 18.60
C ILE A 3 16.57 -1.33 17.56
N LEU A 4 17.45 -1.44 16.56
CA LEU A 4 17.56 -0.49 15.46
C LEU A 4 16.27 -0.41 14.61
N HIS A 5 15.61 -1.53 14.29
CA HIS A 5 14.34 -1.52 13.55
C HIS A 5 13.21 -0.84 14.34
N ILE A 6 13.20 -1.01 15.66
CA ILE A 6 12.22 -0.33 16.54
C ILE A 6 12.41 1.18 16.44
N LYS A 7 13.66 1.66 16.55
CA LYS A 7 13.97 3.10 16.42
C LYS A 7 13.62 3.66 15.04
N TYR A 8 13.90 2.91 13.97
CA TYR A 8 13.52 3.34 12.62
C TYR A 8 12.01 3.42 12.42
N LEU A 9 11.25 2.44 12.94
CA LEU A 9 9.79 2.49 12.83
C LEU A 9 9.20 3.62 13.69
N GLU A 10 9.78 3.87 14.87
CA GLU A 10 9.40 4.99 15.73
C GLU A 10 9.56 6.34 15.01
N GLU A 11 10.74 6.57 14.43
CA GLU A 11 11.03 7.77 13.67
C GLU A 11 10.16 7.86 12.40
N LEU A 12 9.93 6.76 11.68
CA LEU A 12 9.03 6.74 10.53
C LEU A 12 7.62 7.21 10.89
N PHE A 13 7.05 6.70 11.99
CA PHE A 13 5.72 7.13 12.44
C PHE A 13 5.71 8.55 12.99
N PHE A 14 6.80 9.02 13.61
CA PHE A 14 6.93 10.42 13.98
C PHE A 14 6.88 11.33 12.74
N GLN A 15 7.66 10.99 11.70
CA GLN A 15 7.63 11.70 10.43
C GLN A 15 6.26 11.62 9.75
N TYR A 16 5.55 10.49 9.87
CA TYR A 16 4.19 10.34 9.35
C TYR A 16 3.20 11.30 10.01
N ILE A 17 3.26 11.48 11.34
CA ILE A 17 2.44 12.48 12.03
C ILE A 17 2.79 13.90 11.56
N CYS A 18 4.08 14.21 11.38
CA CYS A 18 4.52 15.49 10.82
C CYS A 18 3.93 15.72 9.41
N TYR A 19 3.96 14.70 8.56
CA TYR A 19 3.32 14.74 7.24
C TYR A 19 1.81 15.00 7.33
N LEU A 20 1.08 14.28 8.19
CA LEU A 20 -0.37 14.45 8.36
C LEU A 20 -0.74 15.87 8.83
N ASN A 21 0.03 16.48 9.73
CA ASN A 21 -0.19 17.86 10.17
C ASN A 21 -0.19 18.84 8.99
N VAL A 22 0.73 18.63 8.04
CA VAL A 22 0.90 19.47 6.87
C VAL A 22 -0.15 19.16 5.80
N ASP A 23 -0.46 17.89 5.59
CA ASP A 23 -1.47 17.45 4.63
C ASP A 23 -2.88 17.95 5.01
N LEU A 24 -3.27 17.82 6.29
CA LEU A 24 -4.55 18.32 6.79
C LEU A 24 -4.66 19.84 6.63
N ALA A 25 -3.61 20.58 6.99
CA ALA A 25 -3.58 22.03 6.82
C ALA A 25 -3.73 22.44 5.34
N ASN A 26 -3.07 21.73 4.43
CA ASN A 26 -3.17 21.99 2.99
C ASN A 26 -4.52 21.58 2.39
N SER A 27 -5.15 20.52 2.92
CA SER A 27 -6.46 20.05 2.46
C SER A 27 -7.60 21.05 2.66
N LEU A 28 -7.42 22.01 3.56
CA LEU A 28 -8.38 23.07 3.80
C LEU A 28 -8.12 24.33 2.95
N ILE A 29 -6.92 24.46 2.35
CA ILE A 29 -6.43 25.75 1.84
C ILE A 29 -6.11 25.72 0.33
N ASN A 30 -5.65 24.61 -0.27
CA ASN A 30 -5.11 24.63 -1.64
C ASN A 30 -5.65 23.52 -2.56
N LYS A 31 -6.57 23.89 -3.47
CA LYS A 31 -7.18 22.96 -4.44
C LYS A 31 -6.26 22.40 -5.52
N GLU A 32 -5.15 23.07 -5.83
CA GLU A 32 -4.29 22.71 -6.98
C GLU A 32 -3.02 21.91 -6.60
N LYS A 33 -2.67 21.80 -5.31
CA LYS A 33 -1.43 21.13 -4.84
C LYS A 33 -1.59 19.65 -4.45
N TYR A 34 -2.80 19.10 -4.47
CA TYR A 34 -3.12 17.74 -3.99
C TYR A 34 -2.31 16.61 -4.63
N SER A 35 -1.95 16.73 -5.91
CA SER A 35 -1.17 15.70 -6.62
C SER A 35 0.27 15.55 -6.11
N ARG A 36 0.81 16.54 -5.37
CA ARG A 36 2.16 16.44 -4.77
C ARG A 36 2.16 15.74 -3.41
N ASN A 37 1.02 15.71 -2.71
CA ASN A 37 0.94 15.15 -1.36
C ASN A 37 1.00 13.63 -1.39
N ILE A 38 0.41 13.01 -2.42
CA ILE A 38 0.43 11.55 -2.57
C ILE A 38 1.84 11.00 -2.83
N ASN A 39 2.71 11.79 -3.44
CA ASN A 39 4.10 11.42 -3.70
C ASN A 39 4.92 11.24 -2.41
N PHE A 40 4.53 11.87 -1.29
CA PHE A 40 5.16 11.63 0.00
C PHE A 40 4.86 10.24 0.56
N LEU A 41 3.77 9.59 0.13
CA LEU A 41 3.43 8.24 0.60
C LEU A 41 4.35 7.15 0.05
N VAL A 42 4.99 7.39 -1.09
CA VAL A 42 5.92 6.45 -1.72
C VAL A 42 7.12 6.12 -0.81
N PRO A 43 7.91 7.11 -0.31
CA PRO A 43 8.99 6.81 0.61
C PRO A 43 8.50 6.23 1.94
N PHE A 44 7.33 6.63 2.46
CA PHE A 44 6.74 5.98 3.64
C PHE A 44 6.51 4.49 3.41
N ARG A 45 5.93 4.13 2.25
CA ARG A 45 5.70 2.75 1.85
C ARG A 45 7.01 1.98 1.76
N ASP A 46 7.97 2.50 1.02
CA ASP A 46 9.21 1.77 0.73
C ASP A 46 10.01 1.52 2.00
N ILE A 47 10.11 2.52 2.90
CA ILE A 47 10.76 2.36 4.20
C ILE A 47 9.98 1.35 5.06
N PHE A 48 8.66 1.51 5.20
CA PHE A 48 7.84 0.63 6.04
C PHE A 48 7.93 -0.84 5.60
N LEU A 49 7.78 -1.11 4.31
CA LEU A 49 7.91 -2.45 3.75
C LEU A 49 9.34 -2.98 3.88
N GLY A 50 10.33 -2.10 3.69
CA GLY A 50 11.74 -2.40 3.89
C GLY A 50 12.05 -2.88 5.30
N LEU A 51 11.41 -2.34 6.34
CA LEU A 51 11.65 -2.74 7.74
C LEU A 51 11.27 -4.21 8.05
N TYR A 52 10.48 -4.87 7.20
CA TYR A 52 10.22 -6.32 7.30
C TYR A 52 11.33 -7.18 6.65
N ASN A 53 12.28 -6.56 5.95
CA ASN A 53 13.45 -7.20 5.36
C ASN A 53 14.67 -7.06 6.29
N PRO A 54 15.22 -8.16 6.82
CA PRO A 54 16.38 -8.12 7.73
C PRO A 54 17.63 -7.46 7.17
N LYS A 55 17.74 -7.34 5.84
CA LYS A 55 18.89 -6.75 5.14
C LYS A 55 18.71 -5.25 4.83
N TYR A 56 17.54 -4.68 5.10
CA TYR A 56 17.26 -3.28 4.80
C TYR A 56 17.83 -2.37 5.89
N ILE A 57 18.50 -1.28 5.47
CA ILE A 57 19.04 -0.26 6.36
C ILE A 57 18.32 1.05 6.03
N ALA A 58 17.38 1.42 6.90
CA ALA A 58 16.47 2.53 6.64
C ALA A 58 17.10 3.93 6.81
N GLU A 59 18.28 4.04 7.42
CA GLU A 59 18.85 5.31 7.90
C GLU A 59 18.91 6.40 6.83
N GLN A 60 19.48 6.09 5.66
CA GLN A 60 19.64 7.06 4.59
C GLN A 60 18.29 7.49 3.99
N ASP A 61 17.37 6.55 3.81
CA ASP A 61 16.04 6.82 3.25
C ASP A 61 15.19 7.64 4.23
N LEU A 62 15.32 7.35 5.52
CA LEU A 62 14.61 8.06 6.58
C LEU A 62 15.08 9.50 6.74
N GLU A 63 16.39 9.75 6.65
CA GLU A 63 16.94 11.11 6.67
C GLU A 63 16.54 11.93 5.44
N LYS A 64 16.46 11.29 4.25
CA LYS A 64 15.89 11.93 3.05
C LYS A 64 14.42 12.30 3.26
N LEU A 65 13.61 11.36 3.77
CA LEU A 65 12.20 11.59 4.06
C LEU A 65 11.98 12.73 5.05
N LYS A 66 12.72 12.73 6.16
CA LYS A 66 12.71 13.78 7.18
C LYS A 66 13.08 15.14 6.60
N THR A 67 14.11 15.20 5.76
CA THR A 67 14.51 16.44 5.07
C THR A 67 13.39 16.94 4.17
N ALA A 68 12.77 16.05 3.39
CA ALA A 68 11.66 16.40 2.50
C ALA A 68 10.44 16.93 3.26
N ILE A 69 10.06 16.28 4.36
CA ILE A 69 8.93 16.71 5.23
C ILE A 69 9.24 18.05 5.89
N ASN A 70 10.46 18.27 6.36
CA ASN A 70 10.86 19.55 6.94
C ASN A 70 10.75 20.70 5.92
N VAL A 71 11.19 20.48 4.68
CA VAL A 71 11.02 21.46 3.59
C VAL A 71 9.54 21.69 3.29
N TYR A 72 8.76 20.62 3.23
CA TYR A 72 7.32 20.69 2.97
C TYR A 72 6.58 21.48 4.07
N SER A 73 6.93 21.24 5.34
CA SER A 73 6.34 21.90 6.51
C SER A 73 6.60 23.41 6.56
N LYS A 74 7.80 23.85 6.13
CA LYS A 74 8.15 25.28 6.07
C LYS A 74 7.28 26.08 5.10
N ASN A 75 6.65 25.41 4.13
CA ASN A 75 5.83 26.05 3.11
C ASN A 75 4.34 26.15 3.50
N VAL A 76 3.98 25.78 4.73
CA VAL A 76 2.61 25.83 5.23
C VAL A 76 2.49 26.89 6.33
N SER A 77 1.56 27.83 6.13
CA SER A 77 1.35 29.00 6.99
C SER A 77 0.61 28.67 8.30
N THR A 78 -0.02 27.49 8.39
CA THR A 78 -0.80 27.06 9.56
C THR A 78 -0.57 25.58 9.79
N LEU A 79 0.35 25.22 10.70
CA LEU A 79 0.52 23.83 11.13
C LEU A 79 -0.55 23.51 12.16
N LEU A 80 -1.38 22.52 11.89
CA LEU A 80 -2.21 21.92 12.94
C LEU A 80 -1.25 21.18 13.89
N ALA A 81 -1.33 21.45 15.18
CA ALA A 81 -0.60 20.67 16.16
C ALA A 81 -1.43 19.43 16.52
N ILE A 82 -1.26 18.31 15.79
CA ILE A 82 -1.77 17.02 16.28
C ILE A 82 -1.11 16.76 17.64
N ARG A 83 -1.92 16.75 18.70
CA ARG A 83 -1.45 16.43 20.04
C ARG A 83 -0.87 15.02 20.04
N GLN A 84 0.41 14.91 20.34
CA GLN A 84 1.04 13.64 20.62
C GLN A 84 0.96 13.42 22.13
N GLU A 85 0.19 12.45 22.58
CA GLU A 85 0.31 12.00 23.97
C GLU A 85 1.67 11.33 24.11
N ASN A 86 2.48 11.81 25.06
CA ASN A 86 3.83 11.29 25.26
C ASN A 86 3.73 9.94 25.98
N MET A 87 3.63 8.87 25.20
CA MET A 87 3.29 7.57 25.75
C MET A 87 4.51 6.75 26.17
N ARG A 88 4.51 6.33 27.43
CA ARG A 88 5.59 5.56 28.06
C ARG A 88 5.81 4.16 27.45
N ASN A 89 4.86 3.63 26.67
CA ASN A 89 4.87 2.28 26.11
C ASN A 89 5.06 2.21 24.58
N LYS A 90 5.43 3.32 23.91
CA LYS A 90 5.52 3.38 22.44
C LYS A 90 6.37 2.25 21.82
N GLN A 91 7.53 1.96 22.39
CA GLN A 91 8.44 0.92 21.89
C GLN A 91 7.86 -0.49 21.98
N GLU A 92 7.03 -0.76 22.99
CA GLU A 92 6.34 -2.05 23.16
C GLU A 92 5.28 -2.24 22.06
N LEU A 93 4.52 -1.20 21.74
CA LEU A 93 3.52 -1.20 20.67
C LEU A 93 4.18 -1.37 19.29
N ILE A 94 5.29 -0.66 19.04
CA ILE A 94 6.09 -0.82 17.82
C ILE A 94 6.62 -2.25 17.67
N LYS A 95 7.09 -2.84 18.78
CA LYS A 95 7.52 -4.24 18.80
C LYS A 95 6.36 -5.18 18.45
N HIS A 96 5.16 -4.91 18.98
CA HIS A 96 3.96 -5.69 18.66
C HIS A 96 3.64 -5.66 17.15
N ILE A 97 3.71 -4.49 16.51
CA ILE A 97 3.51 -4.35 15.06
C ILE A 97 4.55 -5.18 14.28
N LEU A 98 5.83 -5.02 14.61
CA LEU A 98 6.91 -5.71 13.90
C LEU A 98 6.87 -7.24 14.07
N GLN A 99 6.34 -7.72 15.19
CA GLN A 99 6.21 -9.15 15.50
C GLN A 99 4.91 -9.77 14.97
N ASN A 100 4.00 -8.97 14.40
CA ASN A 100 2.74 -9.47 13.87
C ASN A 100 2.98 -10.18 12.53
N GLU A 101 2.95 -11.51 12.55
CA GLU A 101 3.25 -12.34 11.38
C GLU A 101 2.22 -12.19 10.25
N ASP A 102 0.95 -11.93 10.57
CA ASP A 102 -0.08 -11.77 9.53
C ASP A 102 0.03 -10.41 8.83
N LEU A 103 0.35 -9.35 9.58
CA LEU A 103 0.71 -8.05 9.01
C LEU A 103 1.97 -8.18 8.13
N ARG A 104 2.99 -8.90 8.59
CA ARG A 104 4.19 -9.16 7.81
C ARG A 104 3.89 -9.88 6.49
N LYS A 105 3.06 -10.93 6.51
CA LYS A 105 2.66 -11.67 5.30
C LYS A 105 1.94 -10.76 4.31
N ILE A 106 0.98 -9.95 4.76
CA ILE A 106 0.24 -9.07 3.85
C ILE A 106 1.09 -7.92 3.31
N CYS A 107 2.02 -7.38 4.12
CA CYS A 107 3.03 -6.42 3.66
C CYS A 107 3.94 -7.02 2.58
N ALA A 108 4.36 -8.29 2.73
CA ALA A 108 5.17 -8.96 1.72
C ALA A 108 4.40 -9.12 0.40
N GLU A 109 3.13 -9.52 0.45
CA GLU A 109 2.29 -9.63 -0.74
C GLU A 109 2.06 -8.25 -1.39
N TYR A 110 1.85 -7.21 -0.59
CA TYR A 110 1.74 -5.84 -1.09
C TYR A 110 3.02 -5.40 -1.80
N TYR A 111 4.20 -5.65 -1.22
CA TYR A 111 5.48 -5.39 -1.87
C TYR A 111 5.58 -6.08 -3.24
N HIS A 112 5.26 -7.39 -3.28
CA HIS A 112 5.30 -8.16 -4.52
C HIS A 112 4.32 -7.64 -5.58
N SER A 113 3.11 -7.25 -5.19
CA SER A 113 2.13 -6.67 -6.12
C SER A 113 2.59 -5.33 -6.70
N ASN A 114 3.20 -4.46 -5.89
CA ASN A 114 3.76 -3.18 -6.37
C ASN A 114 4.92 -3.41 -7.34
N LYS A 115 5.80 -4.35 -7.02
CA LYS A 115 6.90 -4.72 -7.92
C LYS A 115 6.36 -5.24 -9.26
N LYS A 116 5.40 -6.17 -9.23
CA LYS A 116 4.79 -6.71 -10.46
C LYS A 116 4.07 -5.62 -11.25
N PHE A 117 3.44 -4.63 -10.60
CA PHE A 117 2.87 -3.46 -11.27
C PHE A 117 3.93 -2.60 -11.94
N SER A 118 5.03 -2.29 -11.23
CA SER A 118 6.17 -1.56 -11.80
C SER A 118 6.75 -2.30 -13.01
N ASP A 119 6.96 -3.61 -12.90
CA ASP A 119 7.48 -4.44 -13.99
C ASP A 119 6.51 -4.45 -15.19
N ALA A 120 5.21 -4.63 -14.94
CA ALA A 120 4.17 -4.60 -15.97
C ALA A 120 4.11 -3.25 -16.71
N PHE A 121 4.29 -2.14 -15.98
CA PHE A 121 4.28 -0.78 -16.55
C PHE A 121 5.43 -0.53 -17.51
N GLU A 122 6.53 -1.28 -17.40
CA GLU A 122 7.66 -1.19 -18.33
C GLU A 122 7.51 -2.10 -19.57
N THR A 123 6.43 -2.89 -19.65
CA THR A 123 6.15 -3.73 -20.83
C THR A 123 5.37 -2.99 -21.90
N SER A 124 5.36 -3.53 -23.13
CA SER A 124 4.54 -3.00 -24.23
C SER A 124 3.03 -3.28 -24.07
N LEU A 125 2.63 -4.09 -23.08
CA LEU A 125 1.22 -4.41 -22.81
C LEU A 125 0.47 -3.25 -22.14
N ILE A 126 1.20 -2.25 -21.64
CA ILE A 126 0.65 -1.09 -20.95
C ILE A 126 1.00 0.17 -21.75
N ASN A 127 -0.02 0.81 -22.33
CA ASN A 127 0.15 2.09 -23.02
C ASN A 127 0.29 3.23 -22.01
N LYS A 128 1.51 3.72 -21.77
CA LYS A 128 1.83 4.71 -20.73
C LYS A 128 0.98 5.98 -20.75
N ASP A 129 0.48 6.39 -21.92
CA ASP A 129 -0.38 7.57 -22.06
C ASP A 129 -1.74 7.40 -21.36
N ASP A 130 -2.24 6.17 -21.22
CA ASP A 130 -3.51 5.88 -20.55
C ASP A 130 -3.43 6.05 -19.01
N PHE A 131 -2.24 6.37 -18.47
CA PHE A 131 -1.95 6.30 -17.02
C PHE A 131 -1.37 7.55 -16.39
N LYS A 132 -1.00 8.56 -17.19
CA LYS A 132 -0.20 9.70 -16.71
C LYS A 132 -0.80 10.40 -15.49
N ASP A 133 -2.13 10.38 -15.35
CA ASP A 133 -2.87 11.05 -14.28
C ASP A 133 -3.19 10.11 -13.09
N LEU A 134 -2.94 8.81 -13.23
CA LEU A 134 -3.27 7.79 -12.23
C LEU A 134 -2.04 7.22 -11.49
N ILE A 135 -0.84 7.64 -11.90
CA ILE A 135 0.42 7.18 -11.35
C ILE A 135 1.04 8.28 -10.50
N SER A 136 1.53 7.89 -9.32
CA SER A 136 2.45 8.72 -8.56
C SER A 136 3.81 8.73 -9.25
N ASN A 137 4.24 9.91 -9.71
CA ASN A 137 5.53 10.13 -10.37
C ASN A 137 6.69 10.32 -9.38
N ALA A 138 6.57 9.81 -8.15
CA ALA A 138 7.60 10.00 -7.12
C ALA A 138 8.86 9.18 -7.44
N GLN A 139 9.80 9.77 -8.17
CA GLN A 139 11.15 9.25 -8.36
C GLN A 139 12.02 9.56 -7.13
N GLN A 140 11.78 8.96 -5.97
CA GLN A 140 12.74 9.06 -4.86
C GLN A 140 12.78 7.79 -4.01
N CYS A 141 13.44 6.77 -4.56
CA CYS A 141 14.62 6.13 -3.97
C CYS A 141 15.23 5.22 -5.03
N GLU A 142 16.42 4.68 -4.77
CA GLU A 142 16.95 3.51 -5.50
C GLU A 142 16.12 2.24 -5.21
N SER A 143 14.80 2.40 -5.12
CA SER A 143 13.86 1.34 -4.83
C SER A 143 13.55 0.58 -6.11
N ASN A 144 13.35 -0.74 -5.97
CA ASN A 144 12.95 -1.59 -7.09
C ASN A 144 11.52 -1.29 -7.58
N ILE A 145 10.76 -0.43 -6.90
CA ILE A 145 9.38 -0.06 -7.24
C ILE A 145 9.41 1.33 -7.87
N LYS A 146 9.41 1.38 -9.20
CA LYS A 146 9.52 2.63 -9.97
C LYS A 146 8.20 3.38 -10.11
N HIS A 147 7.09 2.64 -10.14
CA HIS A 147 5.76 3.16 -10.41
C HIS A 147 4.79 2.70 -9.34
N SER A 148 3.90 3.60 -8.93
CA SER A 148 2.91 3.33 -7.89
C SER A 148 1.56 3.87 -8.32
N PHE A 149 0.55 3.01 -8.33
CA PHE A 149 -0.82 3.44 -8.59
C PHE A 149 -1.35 4.20 -7.37
N VAL A 150 -2.03 5.32 -7.62
CA VAL A 150 -2.53 6.24 -6.58
C VAL A 150 -3.44 5.53 -5.56
N GLN A 151 -4.39 4.71 -6.02
CA GLN A 151 -5.36 4.07 -5.14
C GLN A 151 -4.72 3.14 -4.08
N PRO A 152 -3.80 2.21 -4.42
CA PRO A 152 -3.03 1.43 -3.46
C PRO A 152 -2.22 2.26 -2.48
N LEU A 153 -1.68 3.42 -2.89
CA LEU A 153 -0.99 4.31 -1.96
C LEU A 153 -1.95 4.94 -0.94
N LEU A 154 -3.17 5.29 -1.35
CA LEU A 154 -4.20 5.80 -0.44
C LEU A 154 -4.66 4.73 0.56
N GLU A 155 -4.85 3.49 0.11
CA GLU A 155 -5.13 2.38 1.03
C GLU A 155 -3.96 2.12 1.99
N PHE A 156 -2.72 2.21 1.52
CA PHE A 156 -1.55 2.15 2.39
C PHE A 156 -1.50 3.30 3.41
N ASN A 157 -1.87 4.52 3.03
CA ASN A 157 -2.00 5.65 3.95
C ASN A 157 -3.04 5.36 5.05
N ASN A 158 -4.20 4.80 4.69
CA ASN A 158 -5.21 4.40 5.67
C ASN A 158 -4.65 3.35 6.65
N ALA A 159 -3.86 2.39 6.15
CA ALA A 159 -3.18 1.43 7.01
C ALA A 159 -2.21 2.09 7.99
N LEU A 160 -1.36 3.02 7.52
CA LEU A 160 -0.45 3.78 8.38
C LEU A 160 -1.20 4.61 9.42
N SER A 161 -2.33 5.20 9.07
CA SER A 161 -3.18 5.95 10.02
C SER A 161 -3.67 5.04 11.16
N HIS A 162 -4.14 3.83 10.87
CA HIS A 162 -4.52 2.88 11.91
C HIS A 162 -3.36 2.47 12.81
N LEU A 163 -2.20 2.16 12.23
CA LEU A 163 -1.00 1.82 13.01
C LEU A 163 -0.49 3.00 13.84
N ALA A 164 -0.56 4.22 13.32
CA ALA A 164 -0.24 5.42 14.07
C ALA A 164 -1.20 5.61 15.25
N ILE A 165 -2.50 5.43 15.05
CA ILE A 165 -3.50 5.48 16.13
C ILE A 165 -3.18 4.43 17.20
N PHE A 166 -2.89 3.20 16.82
CA PHE A 166 -2.47 2.15 17.75
C PHE A 166 -1.25 2.59 18.59
N ILE A 167 -0.22 3.12 17.93
CA ILE A 167 1.03 3.56 18.57
C ILE A 167 0.85 4.79 19.46
N TYR A 168 -0.03 5.73 19.12
CA TYR A 168 -0.14 7.04 19.77
C TYR A 168 -1.36 7.18 20.72
N ASN A 169 -2.36 6.30 20.64
CA ASN A 169 -3.48 6.22 21.60
C ASN A 169 -3.25 5.22 22.74
N GLY A 170 -2.21 4.41 22.66
CA GLY A 170 -1.76 3.59 23.79
C GLY A 170 -2.54 2.31 23.95
N ASP A 171 -3.16 1.87 22.85
CA ASP A 171 -4.08 0.75 22.81
C ASP A 171 -3.33 -0.58 22.86
N LYS A 172 -2.74 -0.92 24.02
CA LYS A 172 -1.94 -2.15 24.21
C LYS A 172 -2.69 -3.43 23.82
N ASP A 173 -4.00 -3.45 23.97
CA ASP A 173 -4.85 -4.61 23.69
C ASP A 173 -5.47 -4.56 22.29
N ASP A 174 -5.13 -3.55 21.48
CA ASP A 174 -5.76 -3.24 20.18
C ASP A 174 -7.30 -3.30 20.25
N LYS A 175 -7.91 -2.68 21.26
CA LYS A 175 -9.37 -2.67 21.48
C LYS A 175 -10.13 -2.14 20.28
N LEU A 176 -9.53 -1.23 19.53
CA LEU A 176 -10.10 -0.66 18.30
C LEU A 176 -9.80 -1.49 17.04
N GLN A 177 -9.10 -2.62 17.16
CA GLN A 177 -8.71 -3.52 16.07
C GLN A 177 -7.94 -2.79 14.96
N ASN A 178 -7.08 -1.85 15.32
CA ASN A 178 -6.32 -1.04 14.37
C ASN A 178 -5.31 -1.87 13.57
N ILE A 179 -4.72 -2.92 14.15
CA ILE A 179 -3.81 -3.78 13.41
C ILE A 179 -4.58 -4.57 12.35
N GLU A 180 -5.73 -5.14 12.72
CA GLU A 180 -6.60 -5.86 11.77
C GLU A 180 -7.12 -4.92 10.66
N LYS A 181 -7.51 -3.69 11.01
CA LYS A 181 -7.91 -2.67 10.02
C LYS A 181 -6.76 -2.32 9.08
N ALA A 182 -5.54 -2.15 9.60
CA ALA A 182 -4.36 -1.91 8.78
C ALA A 182 -4.09 -3.08 7.82
N GLN A 183 -4.20 -4.32 8.29
CA GLN A 183 -4.08 -5.52 7.45
C GLN A 183 -5.11 -5.50 6.31
N ASN A 184 -6.38 -5.19 6.62
CA ASN A 184 -7.45 -5.10 5.64
C ASN A 184 -7.17 -4.02 4.57
N HIS A 185 -6.64 -2.87 4.96
CA HIS A 185 -6.26 -1.81 4.02
C HIS A 185 -5.09 -2.22 3.12
N ILE A 186 -4.05 -2.85 3.68
CA ILE A 186 -2.93 -3.37 2.87
C ILE A 186 -3.40 -4.49 1.91
N TYR A 187 -4.34 -5.32 2.36
CA TYR A 187 -4.97 -6.33 1.49
C TYR A 187 -5.69 -5.68 0.31
N ARG A 188 -6.50 -4.63 0.55
CA ARG A 188 -7.18 -3.87 -0.52
C ARG A 188 -6.19 -3.23 -1.48
N ALA A 189 -5.13 -2.59 -0.96
CA ALA A 189 -4.06 -2.01 -1.77
C ALA A 189 -3.43 -3.05 -2.72
N THR A 190 -3.24 -4.27 -2.21
CA THR A 190 -2.68 -5.39 -2.97
C THR A 190 -3.62 -5.87 -4.08
N LEU A 191 -4.91 -6.01 -3.77
CA LEU A 191 -5.93 -6.33 -4.77
C LEU A 191 -6.03 -5.26 -5.86
N ASP A 192 -5.99 -3.99 -5.49
CA ASP A 192 -6.08 -2.88 -6.43
C ASP A 192 -4.89 -2.86 -7.40
N ASN A 193 -3.68 -3.18 -6.93
CA ASN A 193 -2.53 -3.39 -7.81
C ASN A 193 -2.81 -4.46 -8.87
N TYR A 194 -3.25 -5.66 -8.48
CA TYR A 194 -3.52 -6.74 -9.44
C TYR A 194 -4.68 -6.40 -10.39
N LYS A 195 -5.76 -5.81 -9.89
CA LYS A 195 -6.89 -5.36 -10.73
C LYS A 195 -6.46 -4.36 -11.78
N MET A 196 -5.56 -3.44 -11.44
CA MET A 196 -5.01 -2.48 -12.40
C MET A 196 -4.15 -3.16 -13.44
N ILE A 197 -3.18 -4.00 -13.03
CA ILE A 197 -2.38 -4.77 -13.99
C ILE A 197 -3.28 -5.47 -15.02
N LEU A 198 -4.33 -6.18 -14.57
CA LEU A 198 -5.25 -6.91 -15.44
C LEU A 198 -6.08 -5.99 -16.34
N ARG A 199 -6.74 -4.97 -15.77
CA ARG A 199 -7.58 -4.03 -16.51
C ARG A 199 -6.87 -3.47 -17.74
N PHE A 200 -5.58 -3.23 -17.60
CA PHE A 200 -4.78 -2.51 -18.57
C PHE A 200 -4.01 -3.40 -19.53
N THR A 201 -3.70 -4.63 -19.14
CA THR A 201 -2.98 -5.58 -19.99
C THR A 201 -3.93 -6.40 -20.85
N ILE A 202 -5.09 -6.81 -20.31
CA ILE A 202 -6.08 -7.66 -21.01
C ILE A 202 -6.50 -7.09 -22.38
N PRO A 203 -6.79 -5.78 -22.54
CA PRO A 203 -7.16 -5.23 -23.85
C PRO A 203 -6.10 -5.45 -24.93
N ASN A 204 -4.83 -5.49 -24.55
CA ASN A 204 -3.66 -5.54 -25.44
C ASN A 204 -3.12 -6.96 -25.69
N LEU A 205 -3.73 -7.98 -25.07
CA LEU A 205 -3.37 -9.38 -25.29
C LEU A 205 -3.73 -9.82 -26.72
N GLN A 206 -2.80 -10.53 -27.36
CA GLN A 206 -3.03 -11.16 -28.67
C GLN A 206 -3.68 -12.53 -28.51
N ASP A 207 -3.20 -13.34 -27.55
CA ASP A 207 -3.64 -14.71 -27.33
C ASP A 207 -4.46 -14.87 -26.05
N ASN A 208 -5.39 -15.84 -26.06
CA ASN A 208 -6.23 -16.24 -24.91
C ASN A 208 -7.05 -15.11 -24.24
N LYS A 209 -7.15 -13.94 -24.89
CA LYS A 209 -7.80 -12.73 -24.37
C LYS A 209 -9.22 -12.98 -23.88
N GLU A 210 -10.04 -13.69 -24.64
CA GLU A 210 -11.46 -13.93 -24.31
C GLU A 210 -11.62 -14.75 -23.02
N ASN A 211 -10.81 -15.80 -22.82
CA ASN A 211 -10.88 -16.63 -21.62
C ASN A 211 -10.39 -15.86 -20.39
N ILE A 212 -9.31 -15.07 -20.54
CA ILE A 212 -8.78 -14.21 -19.47
C ILE A 212 -9.81 -13.13 -19.10
N LEU A 213 -10.42 -12.49 -20.10
CA LEU A 213 -11.46 -11.48 -19.90
C LEU A 213 -12.69 -12.07 -19.18
N LYS A 214 -13.13 -13.26 -19.59
CA LYS A 214 -14.24 -13.97 -18.94
C LYS A 214 -13.93 -14.31 -17.48
N SER A 215 -12.72 -14.80 -17.21
CA SER A 215 -12.24 -15.04 -15.84
C SER A 215 -12.25 -13.74 -15.03
N PHE A 216 -11.68 -12.66 -15.57
CA PHE A 216 -11.62 -11.36 -14.88
C PHE A 216 -13.01 -10.82 -14.54
N TYR A 217 -13.95 -10.85 -15.49
CA TYR A 217 -15.32 -10.40 -15.26
C TYR A 217 -16.05 -11.25 -14.21
N SER A 218 -15.92 -12.57 -14.27
CA SER A 218 -16.51 -13.45 -13.25
C SER A 218 -15.96 -13.15 -11.85
N MET A 219 -14.66 -12.88 -11.73
CA MET A 219 -14.05 -12.50 -10.45
C MET A 219 -14.56 -11.13 -9.95
N ARG A 220 -14.71 -10.15 -10.85
CA ARG A 220 -15.23 -8.82 -10.51
C ARG A 220 -16.69 -8.84 -10.08
N GLU A 221 -17.51 -9.66 -10.73
CA GLU A 221 -18.91 -9.88 -10.36
C GLU A 221 -19.01 -10.49 -8.96
N GLN A 222 -18.26 -11.56 -8.69
CA GLN A 222 -18.26 -12.18 -7.36
C GLN A 222 -17.74 -11.22 -6.27
N GLU A 223 -16.70 -10.43 -6.54
CA GLU A 223 -16.23 -9.41 -5.60
C GLU A 223 -17.34 -8.40 -5.24
N PHE A 224 -18.15 -8.01 -6.22
CA PHE A 224 -19.29 -7.12 -6.01
C PHE A 224 -20.42 -7.81 -5.21
N LEU A 225 -20.73 -9.06 -5.51
CA LEU A 225 -21.76 -9.82 -4.79
C LEU A 225 -21.38 -10.11 -3.34
N LEU A 226 -20.08 -10.14 -3.03
CA LEU A 226 -19.54 -10.36 -1.68
C LEU A 226 -19.20 -9.04 -0.96
N LEU A 227 -19.77 -7.90 -1.37
CA LEU A 227 -19.57 -6.63 -0.67
C LEU A 227 -20.06 -6.72 0.80
N GLY A 228 -19.31 -6.14 1.73
CA GLY A 228 -19.60 -6.20 3.17
C GLY A 228 -18.91 -7.33 3.92
N GLU A 229 -18.47 -8.40 3.25
CA GLU A 229 -17.67 -9.45 3.87
C GLU A 229 -16.22 -8.99 4.11
N SER A 230 -15.54 -9.60 5.09
CA SER A 230 -14.09 -9.42 5.33
C SER A 230 -13.29 -9.90 4.12
N PHE A 231 -12.48 -9.02 3.53
CA PHE A 231 -11.72 -9.34 2.31
C PHE A 231 -10.72 -10.48 2.49
N ILE A 232 -10.16 -10.64 3.69
CA ILE A 232 -9.17 -11.68 3.98
C ILE A 232 -9.79 -13.08 3.85
N ASP A 233 -11.08 -13.21 4.16
CA ASP A 233 -11.80 -14.49 4.14
C ASP A 233 -12.56 -14.74 2.84
N LYS A 234 -12.66 -13.75 1.96
CA LYS A 234 -13.39 -13.88 0.68
C LYS A 234 -12.76 -14.92 -0.22
N ARG A 235 -13.56 -15.94 -0.55
CA ARG A 235 -13.23 -16.95 -1.55
C ARG A 235 -14.19 -16.82 -2.72
N ILE A 236 -13.66 -16.93 -3.92
CA ILE A 236 -14.40 -16.86 -5.18
C ILE A 236 -14.18 -18.13 -5.99
N ASP A 237 -15.15 -18.43 -6.85
CA ASP A 237 -15.06 -19.46 -7.87
C ASP A 237 -14.23 -18.92 -9.04
N TYR A 238 -12.95 -19.27 -9.05
CA TYR A 238 -11.99 -18.88 -10.08
C TYR A 238 -12.12 -19.78 -11.31
N LEU A 239 -12.51 -19.20 -12.44
CA LEU A 239 -12.53 -19.86 -13.74
C LEU A 239 -11.14 -19.82 -14.37
N CYS A 240 -10.38 -20.92 -14.34
CA CYS A 240 -9.03 -20.95 -14.88
C CYS A 240 -9.02 -20.77 -16.42
N PRO A 241 -8.35 -19.74 -16.97
CA PRO A 241 -8.30 -19.52 -18.41
C PRO A 241 -7.56 -20.61 -19.21
N ILE A 242 -6.68 -21.39 -18.56
CA ILE A 242 -5.88 -22.44 -19.20
C ILE A 242 -6.60 -23.78 -19.11
N GLU A 243 -6.89 -24.23 -17.88
CA GLU A 243 -7.47 -25.56 -17.63
C GLU A 243 -9.00 -25.60 -17.85
N LYS A 244 -9.66 -24.44 -17.97
CA LYS A 244 -11.11 -24.29 -18.16
C LYS A 244 -11.96 -24.96 -17.07
N ASN A 245 -11.38 -25.16 -15.88
CA ASN A 245 -12.06 -25.65 -14.69
C ASN A 245 -12.37 -24.50 -13.72
N ILE A 246 -13.19 -24.78 -12.72
CA ILE A 246 -13.52 -23.85 -11.64
C ILE A 246 -12.82 -24.31 -10.37
N ARG A 247 -12.14 -23.39 -9.68
CA ARG A 247 -11.46 -23.64 -8.39
C ARG A 247 -11.89 -22.60 -7.37
N LYS A 248 -12.20 -23.03 -6.14
CA LYS A 248 -12.54 -22.09 -5.05
C LYS A 248 -11.27 -21.56 -4.39
N LEU A 249 -10.92 -20.31 -4.68
CA LEU A 249 -9.66 -19.69 -4.26
C LEU A 249 -9.91 -18.43 -3.41
N PRO A 250 -9.01 -18.06 -2.49
CA PRO A 250 -8.99 -16.70 -1.95
C PRO A 250 -8.92 -15.67 -3.09
N ILE A 251 -9.65 -14.56 -2.96
CA ILE A 251 -9.77 -13.56 -4.03
C ILE A 251 -8.41 -13.03 -4.51
N ILE A 252 -7.49 -12.73 -3.58
CA ILE A 252 -6.13 -12.30 -3.92
C ILE A 252 -5.35 -13.36 -4.71
N THR A 253 -5.53 -14.64 -4.38
CA THR A 253 -4.87 -15.75 -5.07
C THR A 253 -5.39 -15.86 -6.50
N ALA A 254 -6.69 -15.73 -6.72
CA ALA A 254 -7.29 -15.75 -8.05
C ALA A 254 -6.75 -14.61 -8.95
N TYR A 255 -6.66 -13.38 -8.41
CA TYR A 255 -6.07 -12.24 -9.12
C TYR A 255 -4.59 -12.45 -9.43
N LYS A 256 -3.82 -12.97 -8.47
CA LYS A 256 -2.40 -13.28 -8.64
C LYS A 256 -2.18 -14.35 -9.71
N GLU A 257 -3.00 -15.40 -9.73
CA GLU A 257 -2.94 -16.44 -10.77
C GLU A 257 -3.25 -15.87 -12.15
N LEU A 258 -4.28 -15.04 -12.28
CA LEU A 258 -4.62 -14.43 -13.56
C LEU A 258 -3.50 -13.52 -14.08
N VAL A 259 -2.83 -12.77 -13.20
CA VAL A 259 -1.66 -11.95 -13.57
C VAL A 259 -0.47 -12.81 -13.99
N LYS A 260 -0.24 -13.97 -13.36
CA LYS A 260 0.82 -14.91 -13.76
C LYS A 260 0.60 -15.53 -15.14
N ILE A 261 -0.64 -15.68 -15.57
CA ILE A 261 -0.96 -16.19 -16.91
C ILE A 261 -0.54 -15.17 -17.98
N ILE A 262 -0.56 -13.87 -17.65
CA ILE A 262 -0.15 -12.79 -18.56
C ILE A 262 1.38 -12.61 -18.60
N PHE A 263 2.08 -12.81 -17.47
CA PHE A 263 3.52 -12.53 -17.30
C PHE A 263 4.27 -13.64 -16.57
#